data_AF-A0A4R9VHC5-F1
#
_entry.id   AF-A0A4R9VHC5-F1
#
_cell.length_a   1.000
_cell.length_b   1.000
_cell.length_c   1.000
_cell.angle_alpha   90.00
_cell.angle_beta   90.00
_cell.angle_gamma   90.00
#
_symmetry.space_group_name_H-M   'P 1'
#
loop_
_entity.id
_entity.type
_entity.pdbx_description
1 polymer ?
#
loop_
_entity_poly.entity_id
_entity_poly.type
_entity_poly.pdbx_seq_one_letter_code
_entity_poly.pdbx_strand_id
1 'polypeptide(L)'
;PVMSVLTEQFDMNIPIATVMTDYRLQKNWVTPHSQRYYLATEELKDEFAEIGIPRHQLKVTGIPISDKFEQDIDQSSWLRQNNLNPDKPTILMSAGAFGVSKGFGQMISDILT
;
A
#
# COMPACT_ATOMS: atom_id res chain seq x y z
N PRO A 1 7.25 -10.04 -15.11
CA PRO A 1 5.77 -10.00 -14.95
C PRO A 1 5.07 -10.88 -16.01
N VAL A 2 4.25 -11.84 -15.55
CA VAL A 2 3.59 -12.87 -16.39
C VAL A 2 2.83 -12.27 -17.57
N MET A 3 2.12 -11.15 -17.36
CA MET A 3 1.32 -10.50 -18.41
C MET A 3 2.15 -9.97 -19.59
N SER A 4 3.34 -9.42 -19.33
CA SER A 4 4.24 -8.96 -20.41
C SER A 4 4.71 -10.12 -21.28
N VAL A 5 5.00 -11.27 -20.68
CA VAL A 5 5.43 -12.49 -21.40
C VAL A 5 4.28 -13.04 -22.25
N LEU A 6 3.06 -13.06 -21.72
CA LEU A 6 1.87 -13.50 -22.47
C LEU A 6 1.56 -12.56 -23.63
N THR A 7 1.72 -11.25 -23.44
CA THR A 7 1.50 -10.25 -24.50
C THR A 7 2.46 -10.48 -25.66
N GLU A 8 3.75 -10.68 -25.38
CA GLU A 8 4.77 -10.98 -26.40
C GLU A 8 4.57 -12.35 -27.07
N GLN A 9 4.19 -13.39 -26.30
CA GLN A 9 4.04 -14.75 -26.83
C GLN A 9 2.79 -14.95 -27.69
N PHE A 10 1.72 -14.20 -27.43
CA PHE A 10 0.42 -14.41 -28.06
C PHE A 10 -0.03 -13.23 -28.93
N ASP A 11 0.86 -12.27 -29.21
CA ASP A 11 0.58 -11.04 -29.99
C ASP A 11 -0.70 -10.31 -29.50
N MET A 12 -0.90 -10.30 -28.19
CA MET A 12 -2.10 -9.71 -27.58
C MET A 12 -1.89 -8.21 -27.37
N ASN A 13 -2.66 -7.37 -28.05
CA ASN A 13 -2.63 -5.92 -27.84
C ASN A 13 -3.52 -5.48 -26.66
N ILE A 14 -3.22 -5.96 -25.45
CA ILE A 14 -3.97 -5.61 -24.22
C ILE A 14 -3.18 -4.54 -23.44
N PRO A 15 -3.78 -3.37 -23.14
CA PRO A 15 -3.13 -2.36 -22.32
C PRO A 15 -2.78 -2.89 -20.92
N ILE A 16 -1.51 -2.76 -20.54
CA ILE A 16 -1.02 -3.12 -19.22
C ILE A 16 -0.88 -1.86 -18.38
N ALA A 17 -1.48 -1.88 -17.19
CA ALA A 17 -1.25 -0.87 -16.15
C ALA A 17 -0.71 -1.54 -14.89
N THR A 18 0.29 -0.91 -14.28
CA THR A 18 0.95 -1.37 -13.06
C THR A 18 0.52 -0.49 -11.89
N VAL A 19 -0.05 -1.08 -10.84
CA VAL A 19 -0.35 -0.39 -9.59
C VAL A 19 0.68 -0.79 -8.55
N MET A 20 1.47 0.17 -8.08
CA MET A 20 2.48 -0.08 -7.06
C MET A 20 1.90 0.02 -5.65
N THR A 21 2.31 -0.94 -4.81
CA THR A 21 1.89 -1.00 -3.39
C THR A 21 3.06 -0.80 -2.43
N ASP A 22 4.20 -0.30 -2.92
CA ASP A 22 5.39 0.01 -2.12
C ASP A 22 5.72 1.51 -2.22
N TYR A 23 6.37 2.03 -1.17
CA TYR A 23 6.87 3.41 -1.12
C TYR A 23 8.28 3.59 -1.68
N ARG A 24 8.92 2.51 -2.13
CA ARG A 24 10.29 2.52 -2.65
C ARG A 24 10.36 1.78 -3.96
N LEU A 25 11.13 2.31 -4.91
CA LEU A 25 11.44 1.61 -6.13
C LEU A 25 12.15 0.29 -5.82
N GLN A 26 11.55 -0.81 -6.24
CA GLN A 26 12.23 -2.10 -6.37
C GLN A 26 12.19 -2.51 -7.83
N LYS A 27 13.30 -3.07 -8.35
CA LYS A 27 13.42 -3.43 -9.78
C LYS A 27 12.31 -4.36 -10.27
N ASN A 28 11.71 -5.14 -9.38
CA ASN A 28 10.60 -6.06 -9.69
C ASN A 28 9.32 -5.34 -10.14
N TRP A 29 9.18 -4.04 -9.85
CA TRP A 29 8.03 -3.24 -10.27
C TRP A 29 8.12 -2.73 -11.70
N VAL A 30 9.30 -2.72 -12.31
CA VAL A 30 9.48 -2.33 -13.71
C VAL A 30 8.92 -3.43 -14.59
N THR A 31 7.74 -3.18 -15.15
CA THR A 31 7.02 -4.13 -16.00
C THR A 31 7.25 -3.74 -17.45
N PRO A 32 7.90 -4.60 -18.28
CA PRO A 32 8.05 -4.29 -19.69
C PRO A 32 6.68 -4.06 -20.34
N HIS A 33 6.63 -3.11 -21.28
CA HIS A 33 5.43 -2.73 -22.02
C HIS A 33 4.24 -2.22 -21.18
N SER A 34 4.45 -1.86 -19.91
CA SER A 34 3.41 -1.17 -19.14
C SER A 34 3.18 0.22 -19.69
N GLN A 35 1.92 0.52 -20.02
CA GLN A 35 1.51 1.81 -20.59
C GLN A 35 1.23 2.86 -19.49
N ARG A 36 1.02 2.40 -18.25
CA ARG A 36 0.67 3.24 -17.11
C ARG A 36 1.22 2.67 -15.81
N TYR A 37 1.78 3.54 -14.99
CA TYR A 37 2.18 3.25 -13.61
C TYR A 37 1.39 4.14 -12.65
N TYR A 38 0.79 3.53 -11.63
CA TYR A 38 0.16 4.21 -10.51
C TYR A 38 1.07 4.09 -9.28
N LEU A 39 1.48 5.24 -8.76
CA LEU A 39 2.56 5.38 -7.79
C LEU A 39 2.06 5.96 -6.47
N ALA A 40 2.75 5.61 -5.39
CA ALA A 40 2.42 6.07 -4.04
C ALA A 40 2.72 7.56 -3.83
N THR A 41 3.84 8.08 -4.37
CA THR A 41 4.32 9.45 -4.11
C THR A 41 4.97 10.10 -5.34
N GLU A 42 5.16 11.41 -5.30
CA GLU A 42 5.87 12.15 -6.37
C GLU A 42 7.38 11.85 -6.39
N GLU A 43 7.99 11.56 -5.24
CA GLU A 43 9.41 11.13 -5.18
C GLU A 43 9.61 9.83 -5.96
N LEU A 44 8.70 8.86 -5.80
CA LEU A 44 8.74 7.61 -6.55
C LEU A 44 8.56 7.82 -8.06
N LYS A 45 7.76 8.83 -8.45
CA LYS A 45 7.60 9.21 -9.85
C LYS A 45 8.89 9.76 -10.43
N ASP A 46 9.63 10.54 -9.66
CA ASP A 46 10.95 11.04 -10.06
C ASP A 46 11.95 9.88 -10.18
N GLU A 47 12.00 8.95 -9.22
CA GLU A 47 12.82 7.73 -9.29
C GLU A 47 12.51 6.90 -10.56
N PHE A 48 11.23 6.75 -10.92
CA PHE A 48 10.79 6.05 -12.14
C PHE A 48 11.20 6.78 -13.43
N ALA A 49 11.14 8.11 -13.41
CA ALA A 49 11.56 8.93 -14.55
C ALA A 49 13.07 8.85 -14.77
N GLU A 50 13.87 8.82 -13.70
CA GLU A 50 15.33 8.71 -13.75
C GLU A 50 15.80 7.40 -14.38
N ILE A 51 15.06 6.29 -14.18
CA ILE A 51 15.37 4.99 -14.80
C ILE A 51 14.81 4.86 -16.23
N GLY A 52 14.27 5.94 -16.79
CA GLY A 52 13.89 6.03 -18.21
C GLY A 52 12.41 5.78 -18.52
N ILE A 53 11.53 5.68 -17.52
CA ILE A 53 10.08 5.54 -17.78
C ILE A 53 9.49 6.93 -18.07
N PRO A 54 8.81 7.13 -19.21
CA PRO A 54 8.28 8.45 -19.57
C PRO A 54 7.29 8.99 -18.54
N ARG A 55 7.46 10.24 -18.10
CA ARG A 55 6.59 10.89 -17.08
C ARG A 55 5.10 10.86 -17.43
N HIS A 56 4.74 10.89 -18.71
CA HIS A 56 3.33 10.81 -19.14
C HIS A 56 2.67 9.46 -18.85
N GLN A 57 3.46 8.40 -18.62
CA GLN A 57 3.01 7.07 -18.20
C GLN A 57 2.89 6.96 -16.68
N LEU A 58 3.43 7.92 -15.91
CA LEU A 58 3.47 7.88 -14.45
C LEU A 58 2.36 8.75 -13.86
N LYS A 59 1.56 8.19 -12.96
CA LYS A 59 0.50 8.90 -12.23
C LYS A 59 0.63 8.63 -10.74
N VAL A 60 0.66 9.68 -9.94
CA VAL A 60 0.58 9.56 -8.48
C VAL A 60 -0.90 9.52 -8.09
N THR A 61 -1.27 8.46 -7.38
CA THR A 61 -2.62 8.24 -6.83
C THR A 61 -2.61 7.89 -5.36
N GLY A 62 -1.44 7.57 -4.80
CA GLY A 62 -1.36 6.86 -3.53
C GLY A 62 -1.55 5.34 -3.71
N ILE A 63 -1.31 4.59 -2.63
CA ILE A 63 -1.59 3.15 -2.58
C ILE A 63 -3.11 2.98 -2.44
N PRO A 64 -3.76 2.19 -3.31
CA PRO A 64 -5.21 1.99 -3.20
C PRO A 64 -5.56 1.31 -1.89
N ILE A 65 -6.51 1.89 -1.18
CA ILE A 65 -7.15 1.31 0.00
C ILE A 65 -8.64 1.13 -0.29
N SER A 66 -9.32 0.27 0.46
CA SER A 66 -10.75 0.03 0.27
C SER A 66 -11.56 1.24 0.73
N ASP A 67 -12.56 1.64 -0.05
CA ASP A 67 -13.47 2.78 0.23
C ASP A 67 -14.17 2.69 1.60
N LYS A 68 -14.25 1.50 2.21
CA LYS A 68 -14.74 1.33 3.58
C LYS A 68 -13.94 2.11 4.62
N PHE A 69 -12.68 2.44 4.32
CA PHE A 69 -11.80 3.24 5.17
C PHE A 69 -12.04 4.75 5.01
N GLU A 70 -12.82 5.17 4.02
CA GLU A 70 -13.23 6.58 3.84
C GLU A 70 -14.51 6.92 4.62
N GLN A 71 -15.15 5.92 5.24
CA GLN A 71 -16.38 6.11 6.00
C GLN A 71 -16.07 6.75 7.35
N ASP A 72 -16.79 7.83 7.67
CA ASP A 72 -16.74 8.43 9.00
C ASP A 72 -17.28 7.44 10.04
N ILE A 73 -16.56 7.33 11.16
CA ILE A 73 -16.94 6.49 12.29
C ILE A 73 -17.08 7.40 13.51
N ASP A 74 -18.20 7.27 14.24
CA ASP A 74 -18.29 7.80 15.60
C ASP A 74 -17.35 6.99 16.50
N GLN A 75 -16.14 7.54 16.69
CA GLN A 75 -15.09 6.91 17.48
C GLN A 75 -15.54 6.61 18.92
N SER A 76 -16.31 7.51 19.54
CA SER A 76 -16.76 7.33 20.93
C SER A 76 -17.74 6.19 21.05
N SER A 77 -18.69 6.11 20.12
CA SER A 77 -19.63 4.99 20.02
C SER A 77 -18.90 3.67 19.74
N TRP A 78 -17.98 3.66 18.77
CA TRP A 78 -17.21 2.47 18.42
C TRP A 78 -16.37 1.95 19.60
N LEU A 79 -15.69 2.84 20.33
CA LEU A 79 -14.91 2.47 21.52
C LEU A 79 -15.81 1.83 22.59
N ARG A 80 -16.95 2.45 22.91
CA ARG A 80 -17.90 1.92 23.90
C ARG A 80 -18.44 0.56 23.49
N GLN A 81 -18.79 0.38 22.21
CA GLN A 81 -19.27 -0.90 21.67
C GLN A 81 -18.21 -2.02 21.79
N ASN A 82 -16.93 -1.66 21.80
CA ASN A 82 -15.80 -2.59 21.94
C ASN A 82 -15.23 -2.64 23.38
N ASN A 83 -15.99 -2.18 24.38
CA ASN A 83 -15.58 -2.15 25.80
C ASN A 83 -14.30 -1.32 26.08
N LEU A 84 -14.03 -0.32 25.26
CA LEU A 84 -12.94 0.64 25.43
C LEU A 84 -13.47 1.95 26.02
N ASN A 85 -12.65 2.61 26.84
CA ASN A 85 -13.01 3.88 27.47
C ASN A 85 -12.63 5.06 26.54
N PRO A 86 -13.59 5.88 26.09
CA PRO A 86 -13.31 7.02 25.21
C PRO A 86 -12.48 8.14 25.87
N ASP A 87 -12.43 8.20 27.20
CA ASP A 87 -11.65 9.19 27.96
C ASP A 87 -10.20 8.74 28.19
N LYS A 88 -9.80 7.58 27.66
CA LYS A 88 -8.44 7.03 27.78
C LYS A 88 -7.76 6.90 26.42
N PRO A 89 -6.44 7.09 26.34
CA PRO A 89 -5.67 6.74 25.15
C PRO A 89 -5.87 5.26 24.79
N THR A 90 -6.13 4.99 23.52
CA THR A 90 -6.26 3.64 22.97
C THR A 90 -5.13 3.40 21.97
N ILE A 91 -4.44 2.26 22.10
CA ILE A 91 -3.33 1.88 21.22
C ILE A 91 -3.78 0.73 20.34
N LEU A 92 -3.71 0.90 19.01
CA LEU A 92 -3.90 -0.18 18.05
C LEU A 92 -2.59 -0.96 17.88
N MET A 93 -2.63 -2.25 18.19
CA MET A 93 -1.53 -3.17 17.93
C MET A 93 -1.92 -4.11 16.78
N SER A 94 -1.19 -4.05 15.67
CA SER A 94 -1.41 -4.89 14.49
C SER A 94 -0.11 -5.58 14.07
N ALA A 95 -0.16 -6.89 13.87
CA ALA A 95 0.98 -7.75 13.55
C ALA A 95 1.06 -8.15 12.06
N GLY A 96 0.22 -7.56 11.22
CA GLY A 96 0.03 -8.00 9.84
C GLY A 96 -0.68 -9.36 9.73
N ALA A 97 -0.87 -9.81 8.49
CA ALA A 97 -1.76 -10.93 8.16
C ALA A 97 -1.38 -12.28 8.80
N PHE A 98 -0.10 -12.51 9.08
CA PHE A 98 0.39 -13.78 9.62
C PHE A 98 0.53 -13.79 11.15
N GLY A 99 0.33 -12.65 11.83
CA GLY A 99 0.40 -12.59 13.29
C GLY A 99 1.78 -12.90 13.89
N VAL A 100 2.82 -13.06 13.06
CA VAL A 100 4.16 -13.47 13.49
C VAL A 100 4.97 -12.25 13.89
N SER A 101 4.55 -11.58 14.96
CA SER A 101 5.38 -10.57 15.61
C SER A 101 5.74 -11.06 17.01
N LYS A 102 7.03 -11.28 17.23
CA LYS A 102 7.59 -11.49 18.56
C LYS A 102 7.72 -10.13 19.24
N GLY A 103 7.44 -10.05 20.55
CA GLY A 103 7.77 -8.87 21.35
C GLY A 103 6.61 -8.01 21.84
N PHE A 104 5.34 -8.32 21.50
CA PHE A 104 4.21 -7.55 22.05
C PHE A 104 4.16 -7.56 23.58
N GLY A 105 4.47 -8.69 24.23
CA GLY A 105 4.49 -8.75 25.68
C GLY A 105 5.48 -7.77 26.30
N GLN A 106 6.67 -7.65 25.72
CA GLN A 106 7.68 -6.67 26.18
C GLN A 106 7.20 -5.25 25.90
N MET A 107 6.69 -4.97 24.70
CA MET A 107 6.19 -3.65 24.33
C MET A 107 5.04 -3.18 25.23
N ILE A 108 4.11 -4.08 25.59
CA ILE A 108 3.04 -3.80 26.53
C ILE A 108 3.61 -3.50 27.92
N SER A 109 4.59 -4.28 28.38
CA SER A 109 5.27 -4.02 29.65
C SER A 109 5.89 -2.63 29.67
N ASP A 110 6.63 -2.26 28.63
CA ASP A 110 7.34 -0.98 28.52
C ASP A 110 6.39 0.23 28.48
N ILE A 111 5.18 0.06 27.95
CA ILE A 111 4.15 1.12 27.91
C ILE A 111 3.46 1.29 29.28
N LEU A 112 3.39 0.23 30.10
CA LEU A 112 2.68 0.23 31.38
C LEU A 112 3.55 0.58 32.59
N THR A 113 4.87 0.50 32.46
CA THR A 113 5.86 0.97 33.45
C THR A 113 6.26 2.41 33.22
#